data_AF-A0A9D9GR61-F1
#
_entry.id   AF-A0A9D9GR61-F1
#
_cell.length_a   1.000
_cell.length_b   1.000
_cell.length_c   1.000
_cell.angle_alpha   90.00
_cell.angle_beta   90.00
_cell.angle_gamma   90.00
#
_symmetry.space_group_name_H-M   'P 1'
#
loop_
_entity.id
_entity.type
_entity.pdbx_description
1 polymer ?
#
loop_
_entity_poly.entity_id
_entity_poly.type
_entity_poly.pdbx_seq_one_letter_code
_entity_poly.pdbx_strand_id
1 'polypeptide(L)'
;MNEIEKRFELARKELLDLSLKNPLLNYKLRVSTGFEFVKLDAKEVFEQIVDFSKNIFFTLDERYASSRLFVNCEEKEFRRRIVKTYRQSKLYVEEKGANVLYLALGFLSWNEGDSENLYRAPLILVPVEIGKYDNEERYYIYYSGDDIHANISLITKLKDEFNIDISCDEETELNGVETYFAKVEEAVRSKPNWKVQKDQGAFDFFSYAKYLMYRDLDLSVWLNDKQELDNDVLKKLFITNFDDKLSEDIDEEKDFDPKSIHNVVDADSSQSRVIHEINQGHNLVIQGPPGTGKSQTITNIVASSVYLGKSVLFVSEKKAALDVVKRRLENVGLGDLVLELHSEKTSKKDVLTSLERTLSLGEIKEVNTSDTYNSYEEDKKTLDDYKDLINSDIRNSNIPLIDIFGQALLIKERLD
;
A
#
# COMPACT_ATOMS: atom_id res chain seq x y z
N MET A 1 16.17 -12.35 -22.88
CA MET A 1 15.17 -11.83 -21.91
C MET A 1 14.06 -12.86 -21.78
N ASN A 2 13.94 -13.50 -20.62
CA ASN A 2 12.86 -14.42 -20.27
C ASN A 2 11.50 -13.67 -20.39
N GLU A 3 10.41 -14.36 -20.71
CA GLU A 3 9.08 -13.75 -20.86
C GLU A 3 8.67 -12.97 -19.59
N ILE A 4 9.00 -13.50 -18.41
CA ILE A 4 8.79 -12.84 -17.12
C ILE A 4 9.58 -11.53 -17.03
N GLU A 5 10.87 -11.52 -17.39
CA GLU A 5 11.69 -10.29 -17.40
C GLU A 5 11.03 -9.20 -18.28
N LYS A 6 10.46 -9.58 -19.44
CA LYS A 6 9.74 -8.63 -20.31
C LYS A 6 8.49 -8.06 -19.65
N ARG A 7 7.74 -8.89 -18.91
CA ARG A 7 6.53 -8.48 -18.19
C ARG A 7 6.85 -7.50 -17.07
N PHE A 8 7.94 -7.71 -16.33
CA PHE A 8 8.43 -6.75 -15.33
C PHE A 8 8.79 -5.41 -15.97
N GLU A 9 9.56 -5.41 -17.07
CA GLU A 9 9.89 -4.16 -17.76
C GLU A 9 8.65 -3.41 -18.29
N LEU A 10 7.67 -4.14 -18.82
CA LEU A 10 6.40 -3.56 -19.26
C LEU A 10 5.63 -2.94 -18.08
N ALA A 11 5.48 -3.68 -16.98
CA ALA A 11 4.82 -3.19 -15.77
C ALA A 11 5.52 -1.94 -15.21
N ARG A 12 6.86 -1.91 -15.20
CA ARG A 12 7.64 -0.71 -14.84
C ARG A 12 7.28 0.49 -15.69
N LYS A 13 7.23 0.32 -17.02
CA LYS A 13 6.87 1.41 -17.94
C LYS A 13 5.44 1.90 -17.73
N GLU A 14 4.49 1.01 -17.45
CA GLU A 14 3.09 1.38 -17.22
C GLU A 14 2.86 2.15 -15.90
N LEU A 15 3.76 2.00 -14.91
CA LEU A 15 3.64 2.74 -13.65
C LEU A 15 3.95 4.24 -13.80
N LEU A 16 4.79 4.63 -14.75
CA LEU A 16 5.20 6.02 -14.94
C LEU A 16 4.23 6.74 -15.88
N ASP A 17 3.53 7.75 -15.34
CA ASP A 17 2.77 8.68 -16.17
C ASP A 17 3.72 9.71 -16.79
N LEU A 18 4.14 9.48 -18.03
CA LEU A 18 5.01 10.38 -18.79
C LEU A 18 4.25 11.52 -19.52
N SER A 19 2.94 11.65 -19.26
CA SER A 19 2.14 12.73 -19.83
C SER A 19 2.35 14.05 -19.10
N LEU A 20 2.07 15.16 -19.79
CA LEU A 20 2.08 16.51 -19.21
C LEU A 20 0.98 16.77 -18.16
N LYS A 21 0.15 15.76 -17.83
CA LYS A 21 -0.76 15.82 -16.68
C LYS A 21 -0.04 15.51 -15.36
N ASN A 22 1.11 14.85 -15.43
CA ASN A 22 1.92 14.52 -14.26
C ASN A 22 2.61 15.79 -13.71
N PRO A 23 2.36 16.17 -12.43
CA PRO A 23 3.03 17.31 -11.80
C PRO A 23 4.56 17.17 -11.72
N LEU A 24 5.09 15.96 -11.84
CA LEU A 24 6.53 15.73 -11.94
C LEU A 24 7.10 16.15 -13.31
N LEU A 25 6.29 16.32 -14.34
CA LEU A 25 6.76 16.78 -15.65
C LEU A 25 6.31 18.22 -15.95
N ASN A 26 5.12 18.59 -15.45
CA ASN A 26 4.50 19.88 -15.67
C ASN A 26 3.85 20.37 -14.37
N TYR A 27 4.68 20.82 -13.45
CA TYR A 27 4.27 21.35 -12.18
C TYR A 27 3.54 22.68 -12.34
N LYS A 28 2.38 22.76 -11.69
CA LYS A 28 1.60 23.99 -11.53
C LYS A 28 1.08 24.03 -10.10
N LEU A 29 1.35 25.12 -9.39
CA LEU A 29 0.85 25.31 -8.03
C LEU A 29 -0.67 25.16 -7.97
N ARG A 30 -1.15 24.30 -7.07
CA ARG A 30 -2.58 24.09 -6.84
C ARG A 30 -3.20 25.33 -6.22
N VAL A 31 -4.45 25.65 -6.57
CA VAL A 31 -5.13 26.86 -6.06
C VAL A 31 -5.28 26.87 -4.53
N SER A 32 -5.50 25.71 -3.91
CA SER A 32 -5.94 25.64 -2.51
C SER A 32 -4.92 25.06 -1.53
N THR A 33 -3.84 24.49 -2.02
CA THR A 33 -2.82 23.80 -1.22
C THR A 33 -1.43 24.10 -1.77
N GLY A 34 -0.42 23.78 -0.97
CA GLY A 34 0.97 23.97 -1.31
C GLY A 34 1.39 25.43 -1.45
N PHE A 35 2.69 25.62 -1.63
CA PHE A 35 3.35 26.91 -1.79
C PHE A 35 4.46 26.82 -2.83
N GLU A 36 4.72 27.91 -3.54
CA GLU A 36 5.93 28.08 -4.36
C GLU A 36 6.85 29.09 -3.67
N PHE A 37 8.15 28.86 -3.83
CA PHE A 37 9.21 29.71 -3.30
C PHE A 37 10.04 30.25 -4.45
N VAL A 38 10.35 31.55 -4.39
CA VAL A 38 11.23 32.24 -5.32
C VAL A 38 12.40 32.79 -4.52
N LYS A 39 13.61 32.77 -5.09
CA LYS A 39 14.87 33.12 -4.41
C LYS A 39 15.23 32.16 -3.26
N LEU A 40 14.88 30.89 -3.42
CA LEU A 40 15.25 29.83 -2.49
C LEU A 40 16.75 29.51 -2.65
N ASP A 41 17.51 29.55 -1.55
CA ASP A 41 18.83 28.90 -1.55
C ASP A 41 18.62 27.40 -1.29
N ALA A 42 18.54 26.63 -2.37
CA ALA A 42 18.26 25.21 -2.29
C ALA A 42 19.33 24.43 -1.50
N LYS A 43 20.59 24.89 -1.52
CA LYS A 43 21.68 24.28 -0.76
C LYS A 43 21.49 24.53 0.73
N GLU A 44 21.34 25.80 1.12
CA GLU A 44 21.19 26.15 2.53
C GLU A 44 19.93 25.49 3.14
N VAL A 45 18.83 25.46 2.39
CA VAL A 45 17.58 24.81 2.82
C VAL A 45 17.75 23.30 2.99
N PHE A 46 18.46 22.65 2.06
CA PHE A 46 18.77 21.22 2.16
C PHE A 46 19.64 20.93 3.38
N GLU A 47 20.76 21.64 3.56
CA GLU A 47 21.66 21.46 4.71
C GLU A 47 20.90 21.67 6.03
N GLN A 48 20.05 22.71 6.11
CA GLN A 48 19.26 22.98 7.31
C GLN A 48 18.28 21.86 7.65
N ILE A 49 17.52 21.36 6.67
CA ILE A 49 16.44 20.40 6.94
C ILE A 49 16.93 18.95 7.01
N VAL A 50 17.89 18.57 6.18
CA VAL A 50 18.42 17.20 6.07
C VAL A 50 19.59 17.01 7.03
N ASP A 51 20.68 17.75 6.84
CA ASP A 51 21.93 17.51 7.58
C ASP A 51 21.84 17.95 9.04
N PHE A 52 21.17 19.07 9.31
CA PHE A 52 21.02 19.61 10.66
C PHE A 52 19.67 19.29 11.32
N SER A 53 18.76 18.60 10.61
CA SER A 53 17.41 18.24 11.09
C SER A 53 16.67 19.43 11.74
N LYS A 54 16.80 20.64 11.17
CA LYS A 54 16.16 21.85 11.68
C LYS A 54 14.75 22.01 11.14
N ASN A 55 13.89 22.58 11.99
CA ASN A 55 12.58 23.06 11.59
C ASN A 55 12.72 24.32 10.73
N ILE A 56 12.15 24.30 9.53
CA ILE A 56 12.12 25.45 8.64
C ILE A 56 10.75 26.13 8.71
N PHE A 57 10.77 27.45 8.85
CA PHE A 57 9.57 28.27 8.99
C PHE A 57 9.22 29.00 7.70
N PHE A 58 7.94 29.26 7.52
CA PHE A 58 7.44 30.14 6.46
C PHE A 58 7.56 31.61 6.87
N THR A 59 7.76 32.50 5.90
CA THR A 59 7.73 33.96 6.09
C THR A 59 6.97 34.63 4.96
N LEU A 60 6.25 35.71 5.28
CA LEU A 60 5.61 36.60 4.29
C LEU A 60 6.43 37.89 4.07
N ASP A 61 7.54 38.03 4.79
CA ASP A 61 8.46 39.16 4.67
C ASP A 61 9.71 38.72 3.91
N GLU A 62 9.90 39.29 2.72
CA GLU A 62 10.98 38.99 1.77
C GLU A 62 12.37 39.20 2.38
N ARG A 63 12.50 40.06 3.41
CA ARG A 63 13.78 40.31 4.08
C ARG A 63 14.36 39.08 4.78
N TYR A 64 13.52 38.10 5.10
CA TYR A 64 13.93 36.84 5.74
C TYR A 64 14.03 35.67 4.75
N ALA A 65 13.90 35.91 3.43
CA ALA A 65 13.92 34.87 2.41
C ALA A 65 15.19 34.01 2.37
N SER A 66 16.31 34.53 2.90
CA SER A 66 17.56 33.76 3.01
C SER A 66 17.55 32.71 4.13
N SER A 67 16.72 32.86 5.16
CA SER A 67 16.72 31.98 6.35
C SER A 67 15.39 31.25 6.57
N ARG A 68 14.38 31.54 5.75
CA ARG A 68 13.01 31.06 5.87
C ARG A 68 12.38 30.91 4.49
N LEU A 69 11.36 30.06 4.41
CA LEU A 69 10.61 29.85 3.17
C LEU A 69 9.68 31.03 2.91
N PHE A 70 10.12 31.94 2.03
CA PHE A 70 9.35 33.11 1.66
C PHE A 70 8.17 32.74 0.74
N VAL A 71 6.96 33.10 1.16
CA VAL A 71 5.73 32.90 0.41
C VAL A 71 5.13 34.25 0.06
N ASN A 72 5.00 34.52 -1.24
CA ASN A 72 4.38 35.74 -1.74
C ASN A 72 2.85 35.63 -1.78
N CYS A 73 2.19 35.79 -0.63
CA CYS A 73 0.72 35.86 -0.54
C CYS A 73 0.26 36.64 0.70
N GLU A 74 -1.02 36.99 0.75
CA GLU A 74 -1.62 37.63 1.94
C GLU A 74 -1.70 36.65 3.12
N GLU A 75 -1.60 37.16 4.34
CA GLU A 75 -1.63 36.32 5.56
C GLU A 75 -2.89 35.46 5.67
N LYS A 76 -4.05 35.99 5.26
CA LYS A 76 -5.32 35.25 5.27
C LYS A 76 -5.31 34.09 4.26
N GLU A 77 -4.67 34.28 3.11
CA GLU A 77 -4.51 33.22 2.11
C GLU A 77 -3.52 32.16 2.60
N PHE A 78 -2.36 32.59 3.12
CA PHE A 78 -1.36 31.71 3.71
C PHE A 78 -1.97 30.78 4.76
N ARG A 79 -2.67 31.34 5.76
CA ARG A 79 -3.31 30.56 6.83
C ARG A 79 -4.32 29.55 6.28
N ARG A 80 -5.15 29.94 5.30
CA ARG A 80 -6.13 29.04 4.69
C ARG A 80 -5.43 27.87 3.98
N ARG A 81 -4.37 28.16 3.20
CA ARG A 81 -3.65 27.16 2.40
C ARG A 81 -2.82 26.22 3.27
N ILE A 82 -2.10 26.72 4.27
CA ILE A 82 -1.28 25.86 5.16
C ILE A 82 -2.16 24.93 6.00
N VAL A 83 -3.29 25.43 6.54
CA VAL A 83 -4.24 24.59 7.30
C VAL A 83 -4.85 23.50 6.41
N LYS A 84 -5.22 23.84 5.17
CA LYS A 84 -5.76 22.85 4.23
C LYS A 84 -4.72 21.81 3.84
N THR A 85 -3.49 22.24 3.57
CA THR A 85 -2.36 21.36 3.26
C THR A 85 -2.04 20.45 4.45
N TYR A 86 -2.03 20.98 5.67
CA TYR A 86 -1.87 20.18 6.89
C TYR A 86 -2.93 19.08 7.03
N ARG A 87 -4.22 19.44 6.94
CA ARG A 87 -5.31 18.46 7.05
C ARG A 87 -5.23 17.40 5.96
N GLN A 88 -4.96 17.81 4.72
CA GLN A 88 -4.88 16.89 3.60
C GLN A 88 -3.66 15.96 3.70
N SER A 89 -2.53 16.43 4.26
CA SER A 89 -1.37 15.56 4.52
C SER A 89 -1.68 14.44 5.52
N LYS A 90 -2.41 14.75 6.61
CA LYS A 90 -2.83 13.74 7.58
C LYS A 90 -3.81 12.73 6.98
N LEU A 91 -4.77 13.19 6.18
CA LEU A 91 -5.68 12.32 5.44
C LEU A 91 -4.95 11.37 4.49
N TYR A 92 -3.91 11.83 3.77
CA TYR A 92 -3.14 10.93 2.90
C TYR A 92 -2.44 9.82 3.67
N VAL A 93 -1.85 10.13 4.83
CA VAL A 93 -1.23 9.12 5.68
C VAL A 93 -2.27 8.15 6.24
N GLU A 94 -3.45 8.63 6.65
CA GLU A 94 -4.53 7.79 7.17
C GLU A 94 -5.13 6.88 6.09
N GLU A 95 -5.35 7.38 4.87
CA GLU A 95 -6.00 6.63 3.80
C GLU A 95 -5.04 5.73 3.02
N LYS A 96 -3.83 6.23 2.71
CA LYS A 96 -2.86 5.57 1.83
C LYS A 96 -1.63 5.03 2.56
N GLY A 97 -1.46 5.33 3.85
CA GLY A 97 -0.31 4.87 4.63
C GLY A 97 1.04 5.46 4.23
N ALA A 98 1.07 6.45 3.32
CA ALA A 98 2.32 6.98 2.76
C ALA A 98 2.37 8.52 2.86
N ASN A 99 3.56 9.05 3.19
CA ASN A 99 3.81 10.48 3.10
C ASN A 99 3.97 10.88 1.62
N VAL A 100 3.12 11.81 1.18
CA VAL A 100 3.11 12.33 -0.20
C VAL A 100 3.43 13.82 -0.26
N LEU A 101 3.90 14.40 0.83
CA LEU A 101 4.23 15.81 0.94
C LEU A 101 5.74 15.99 0.78
N TYR A 102 6.14 16.79 -0.20
CA TYR A 102 7.55 17.01 -0.50
C TYR A 102 7.87 18.50 -0.65
N LEU A 103 9.10 18.83 -0.28
CA LEU A 103 9.78 20.06 -0.67
C LEU A 103 10.58 19.77 -1.96
N ALA A 104 10.06 20.27 -3.08
CA ALA A 104 10.76 20.28 -4.35
C ALA A 104 11.85 21.37 -4.35
N LEU A 105 13.08 20.96 -4.62
CA LEU A 105 14.25 21.84 -4.74
C LEU A 105 14.70 21.88 -6.20
N GLY A 106 14.69 23.07 -6.78
CA GLY A 106 15.07 23.31 -8.16
C GLY A 106 14.04 22.81 -9.17
N PHE A 107 13.97 23.49 -10.30
CA PHE A 107 13.12 23.11 -11.42
C PHE A 107 13.89 23.11 -12.74
N LEU A 108 13.63 22.15 -13.61
CA LEU A 108 13.95 22.26 -15.02
C LEU A 108 12.80 22.97 -15.73
N SER A 109 13.09 24.11 -16.34
CA SER A 109 12.22 24.73 -17.34
C SER A 109 12.55 24.13 -18.69
N TRP A 110 11.58 23.48 -19.35
CA TRP A 110 11.77 22.74 -20.60
C TRP A 110 10.54 22.85 -21.51
N ASN A 111 10.64 22.42 -22.77
CA ASN A 111 9.55 22.42 -23.73
C ASN A 111 9.55 21.12 -24.57
N GLU A 112 8.39 20.75 -25.13
CA GLU A 112 8.29 19.62 -26.06
C GLU A 112 8.55 20.10 -27.50
N GLY A 113 9.66 19.66 -28.09
CA GLY A 113 10.04 20.00 -29.47
C GLY A 113 10.16 21.51 -29.69
N ASP A 114 9.51 22.01 -30.75
CA ASP A 114 9.49 23.43 -31.11
C ASP A 114 8.34 24.21 -30.43
N SER A 115 7.68 23.63 -29.42
CA SER A 115 6.62 24.32 -28.71
C SER A 115 7.15 25.56 -27.97
N GLU A 116 6.41 26.67 -28.04
CA GLU A 116 6.67 27.86 -27.22
C GLU A 116 6.27 27.67 -25.75
N ASN A 117 5.50 26.62 -25.44
CA ASN A 117 5.05 26.38 -24.07
C ASN A 117 6.20 25.85 -23.21
N LEU A 118 6.54 26.61 -22.16
CA LEU A 118 7.50 26.19 -21.15
C LEU A 118 6.79 25.43 -20.01
N TYR A 119 7.28 24.23 -19.76
CA TYR A 119 6.89 23.34 -18.67
C TYR A 119 7.96 23.39 -17.57
N ARG A 120 7.54 23.13 -16.32
CA ARG A 120 8.43 23.09 -15.15
C ARG A 120 8.37 21.71 -14.54
N ALA A 121 9.52 21.06 -14.38
CA ALA A 121 9.63 19.77 -13.70
C ALA A 121 10.53 19.92 -12.46
N PRO A 122 10.11 19.49 -11.26
CA PRO A 122 10.98 19.54 -10.09
C PRO A 122 12.19 18.62 -10.28
N LEU A 123 13.34 18.97 -9.70
CA LEU A 123 14.56 18.18 -9.85
C LEU A 123 14.77 17.21 -8.69
N ILE A 124 14.75 17.74 -7.46
CA ILE A 124 14.94 16.97 -6.22
C ILE A 124 13.69 17.12 -5.38
N LEU A 125 13.26 16.03 -4.74
CA LEU A 125 12.11 15.97 -3.86
C LEU A 125 12.57 15.51 -2.48
N VAL A 126 12.49 16.40 -1.50
CA VAL A 126 12.80 16.11 -0.10
C VAL A 126 11.49 15.82 0.63
N PRO A 127 11.28 14.62 1.20
CA PRO A 127 10.05 14.30 1.93
C PRO A 127 9.98 15.09 3.23
N VAL A 128 8.85 15.73 3.49
CA VAL A 128 8.70 16.62 4.64
C VAL A 128 7.36 16.40 5.33
N GLU A 129 7.31 16.70 6.62
CA GLU A 129 6.08 16.77 7.39
C GLU A 129 5.82 18.21 7.86
N ILE A 130 4.57 18.49 8.25
CA ILE A 130 4.17 19.78 8.82
C ILE A 130 4.01 19.62 10.33
N GLY A 131 4.73 20.46 11.07
CA GLY A 131 4.54 20.66 12.50
C GLY A 131 3.74 21.93 12.80
N LYS A 132 3.11 21.96 13.98
CA LYS A 132 2.41 23.13 14.53
C LYS A 132 2.87 23.36 15.96
N TYR A 133 3.24 24.59 16.31
CA TYR A 133 3.43 24.98 17.71
C TYR A 133 2.10 25.43 18.34
N ASP A 134 1.79 24.91 19.53
CA ASP A 134 0.51 25.15 20.23
C ASP A 134 0.28 26.62 20.60
N ASN A 135 1.33 27.38 20.86
CA ASN A 135 1.21 28.72 21.45
C ASN A 135 1.07 29.87 20.44
N GLU A 136 1.39 29.68 19.15
CA GLU A 136 1.44 30.78 18.17
C GLU A 136 0.79 30.46 16.81
N GLU A 137 0.15 29.29 16.65
CA GLU A 137 -0.32 28.78 15.35
C GLU A 137 0.74 28.86 14.24
N ARG A 138 2.02 28.84 14.61
CA ARG A 138 3.12 28.85 13.66
C ARG A 138 3.33 27.44 13.13
N TYR A 139 3.19 27.31 11.82
CA TYR A 139 3.51 26.10 11.08
C TYR A 139 4.98 26.12 10.67
N TYR A 140 5.60 24.96 10.72
CA TYR A 140 6.94 24.71 10.22
C TYR A 140 6.94 23.39 9.45
N ILE A 141 7.98 23.19 8.65
CA ILE A 141 8.25 21.90 8.03
C ILE A 141 9.53 21.31 8.60
N TYR A 142 9.59 19.98 8.62
CA TYR A 142 10.77 19.21 9.00
C TYR A 142 10.89 17.99 8.10
N TYR A 143 12.10 17.49 7.95
CA TYR A 143 12.39 16.28 7.18
C TYR A 143 11.74 15.06 7.85
N SER A 144 11.03 14.21 7.11
CA SER A 144 10.38 13.03 7.71
C SER A 144 11.39 11.96 8.14
N GLY A 145 12.54 11.90 7.45
CA GLY A 145 13.51 10.82 7.59
C GLY A 145 13.46 9.81 6.45
N ASP A 146 12.46 9.92 5.57
CA ASP A 146 12.33 9.12 4.35
C ASP A 146 13.39 9.49 3.30
N ASP A 147 13.63 8.57 2.36
CA ASP A 147 14.61 8.75 1.27
C ASP A 147 14.34 10.03 0.44
N ILE A 148 15.43 10.70 0.06
CA ILE A 148 15.39 11.88 -0.81
C ILE A 148 15.51 11.41 -2.25
N HIS A 149 14.71 12.00 -3.13
CA HIS A 149 14.54 11.45 -4.46
C HIS A 149 14.82 12.44 -5.58
N ALA A 150 15.42 11.94 -6.64
CA ALA A 150 15.44 12.59 -7.94
C ALA A 150 14.14 12.31 -8.69
N ASN A 151 13.76 13.24 -9.57
CA ASN A 151 12.54 13.09 -10.34
C ASN A 151 12.66 12.03 -11.45
N ILE A 152 12.27 10.79 -11.12
CA ILE A 152 12.31 9.64 -12.06
C ILE A 152 11.49 9.86 -13.33
N SER A 153 10.35 10.56 -13.24
CA SER A 153 9.48 10.78 -14.41
C SER A 153 10.20 11.66 -15.42
N LEU A 154 10.90 12.68 -14.91
CA LEU A 154 11.76 13.51 -15.73
C LEU A 154 12.95 12.73 -16.29
N ILE A 155 13.68 11.98 -15.45
CA ILE A 155 14.82 11.16 -15.90
C ILE A 155 14.41 10.21 -17.03
N THR A 156 13.31 9.48 -16.85
CA THR A 156 12.81 8.52 -17.84
C THR A 156 12.38 9.23 -19.13
N LYS A 157 11.63 10.34 -19.02
CA LYS A 157 11.21 11.10 -20.20
C LYS A 157 12.38 11.68 -20.99
N LEU A 158 13.39 12.21 -20.31
CA LEU A 158 14.59 12.75 -20.95
C LEU A 158 15.41 11.66 -21.64
N LYS A 159 15.52 10.48 -21.03
CA LYS A 159 16.22 9.34 -21.61
C LYS A 159 15.48 8.78 -22.83
N ASP A 160 14.18 8.52 -22.70
CA ASP A 160 13.39 7.84 -23.72
C ASP A 160 13.07 8.73 -24.93
N GLU A 161 12.72 10.00 -24.71
CA GLU A 161 12.30 10.90 -25.80
C GLU A 161 13.44 11.79 -26.33
N PHE A 162 14.42 12.13 -25.50
CA PHE A 162 15.46 13.10 -25.86
C PHE A 162 16.88 12.52 -25.89
N ASN A 163 17.06 11.26 -25.48
CA ASN A 163 18.36 10.59 -25.34
C ASN A 163 19.33 11.38 -24.45
N ILE A 164 18.80 12.02 -23.40
CA ILE A 164 19.56 12.75 -22.38
C ILE A 164 19.55 11.93 -21.11
N ASP A 165 20.72 11.58 -20.61
CA ASP A 165 20.87 10.85 -19.35
C ASP A 165 21.17 11.82 -18.20
N ILE A 166 20.23 11.88 -17.26
CA ILE A 166 20.36 12.62 -15.99
C ILE A 166 20.14 11.68 -14.79
N SER A 167 20.31 10.37 -14.98
CA SER A 167 20.21 9.40 -13.89
C SER A 167 21.11 9.79 -12.73
N CYS A 168 20.61 9.61 -11.53
CA CYS A 168 21.25 9.99 -10.28
C CYS A 168 21.34 8.78 -9.38
N ASP A 169 22.51 8.55 -8.78
CA ASP A 169 22.59 7.65 -7.63
C ASP A 169 22.17 8.42 -6.38
N GLU A 170 20.95 8.16 -5.89
CA GLU A 170 20.33 8.93 -4.81
C GLU A 170 21.15 8.87 -3.51
N GLU A 171 21.84 7.77 -3.23
CA GLU A 171 22.61 7.58 -1.99
C GLU A 171 23.92 8.38 -1.97
N THR A 172 24.53 8.58 -3.14
CA THR A 172 25.86 9.18 -3.26
C THR A 172 25.84 10.59 -3.84
N GLU A 173 24.96 10.85 -4.81
CA GLU A 173 24.95 12.09 -5.61
C GLU A 173 23.95 13.14 -5.10
N LEU A 174 22.98 12.77 -4.24
CA LEU A 174 22.05 13.74 -3.63
C LEU A 174 22.53 14.33 -2.29
N ASN A 175 23.70 13.90 -1.78
CA ASN A 175 24.37 14.54 -0.63
C ASN A 175 24.87 15.97 -0.94
N GLY A 176 24.61 16.48 -2.14
CA GLY A 176 24.83 17.87 -2.52
C GLY A 176 23.91 18.27 -3.68
N VAL A 177 22.87 19.04 -3.36
CA VAL A 177 21.87 19.56 -4.33
C VAL A 177 22.53 20.25 -5.54
N GLU A 178 23.64 20.96 -5.30
CA GLU A 178 24.38 21.69 -6.34
C GLU A 178 25.02 20.77 -7.38
N THR A 179 25.54 19.62 -6.96
CA THR A 179 26.22 18.65 -7.85
C THR A 179 25.23 18.09 -8.87
N TYR A 180 24.05 17.67 -8.39
CA TYR A 180 23.00 17.18 -9.26
C TYR A 180 22.46 18.28 -10.19
N PHE A 181 22.27 19.50 -9.69
CA PHE A 181 21.87 20.62 -10.54
C PHE A 181 22.89 20.92 -11.65
N ALA A 182 24.19 20.85 -11.35
CA ALA A 182 25.24 21.05 -12.34
C ALA A 182 25.25 19.93 -13.39
N LYS A 183 25.08 18.66 -12.97
CA LYS A 183 24.96 17.50 -13.88
C LYS A 183 23.78 17.66 -14.83
N VAL A 184 22.62 18.07 -14.31
CA VAL A 184 21.42 18.32 -15.15
C VAL A 184 21.68 19.48 -16.10
N GLU A 185 22.27 20.59 -15.65
CA GLU A 185 22.60 21.74 -16.51
C GLU A 185 23.53 21.36 -17.66
N GLU A 186 24.55 20.54 -17.40
CA GLU A 186 25.47 20.05 -18.42
C GLU A 186 24.74 19.17 -19.44
N ALA A 187 23.90 18.25 -18.97
CA ALA A 187 23.15 17.32 -19.80
C ALA A 187 22.13 18.03 -20.73
N VAL A 188 21.53 19.14 -20.28
CA VAL A 188 20.54 19.89 -21.09
C VAL A 188 21.14 21.06 -21.87
N ARG A 189 22.44 21.31 -21.77
CA ARG A 189 23.11 22.50 -22.33
C ARG A 189 22.90 22.68 -23.84
N SER A 190 22.76 21.59 -24.59
CA SER A 190 22.56 21.61 -26.04
C SER A 190 21.11 21.92 -26.46
N LYS A 191 20.15 21.96 -25.52
CA LYS A 191 18.74 22.21 -25.82
C LYS A 191 18.42 23.71 -25.71
N PRO A 192 17.84 24.33 -26.76
CA PRO A 192 17.45 25.73 -26.70
C PRO A 192 16.29 25.91 -25.71
N ASN A 193 16.30 27.03 -24.97
CA ASN A 193 15.27 27.41 -23.99
C ASN A 193 15.15 26.52 -22.74
N TRP A 194 15.97 25.48 -22.62
CA TRP A 194 16.00 24.65 -21.42
C TRP A 194 16.89 25.29 -20.37
N LYS A 195 16.39 25.42 -19.14
CA LYS A 195 17.12 26.09 -18.07
C LYS A 195 16.80 25.48 -16.72
N VAL A 196 17.85 25.19 -15.95
CA VAL A 196 17.72 24.84 -14.54
C VAL A 196 17.51 26.12 -13.71
N GLN A 197 16.43 26.12 -12.93
CA GLN A 197 16.00 27.18 -12.03
C GLN A 197 16.32 26.73 -10.60
N LYS A 198 17.57 26.97 -10.16
CA LYS A 198 18.08 26.54 -8.84
C LYS A 198 17.44 27.30 -7.67
N ASP A 199 16.94 28.51 -7.95
CA ASP A 199 16.37 29.46 -6.99
C ASP A 199 14.86 29.27 -6.78
N GLN A 200 14.28 28.24 -7.39
CA GLN A 200 12.86 27.93 -7.29
C GLN A 200 12.65 26.66 -6.49
N GLY A 201 11.62 26.69 -5.66
CA GLY A 201 11.17 25.51 -4.93
C GLY A 201 9.65 25.47 -4.83
N ALA A 202 9.15 24.31 -4.43
CA ALA A 202 7.73 24.16 -4.14
C ALA A 202 7.53 23.22 -2.96
N PHE A 203 6.49 23.48 -2.20
CA PHE A 203 6.02 22.61 -1.14
C PHE A 203 4.62 22.17 -1.51
N ASP A 204 4.44 20.93 -1.96
CA ASP A 204 3.14 20.41 -2.42
C ASP A 204 3.11 18.88 -2.38
N PHE A 205 1.98 18.32 -2.80
CA PHE A 205 1.76 16.88 -2.86
C PHE A 205 2.25 16.28 -4.18
N PHE A 206 3.22 15.37 -4.07
CA PHE A 206 3.75 14.58 -5.18
C PHE A 206 3.48 13.10 -4.92
N SER A 207 2.79 12.44 -5.87
CA SER A 207 2.39 11.04 -5.70
C SER A 207 3.53 10.11 -6.09
N TYR A 208 4.36 9.75 -5.11
CA TYR A 208 5.58 8.95 -5.33
C TYR A 208 5.41 7.44 -5.05
N ALA A 209 4.25 6.98 -4.58
CA ALA A 209 4.01 5.55 -4.34
C ALA A 209 4.33 4.65 -5.55
N LYS A 210 4.10 5.16 -6.77
CA LYS A 210 4.43 4.44 -8.01
C LYS A 210 5.93 4.33 -8.28
N TYR A 211 6.75 5.23 -7.73
CA TYR A 211 8.21 5.10 -7.86
C TYR A 211 8.77 3.96 -7.04
N LEU A 212 8.35 3.82 -5.77
CA LEU A 212 8.82 2.69 -4.95
C LEU A 212 8.51 1.36 -5.67
N MET A 213 7.30 1.24 -6.22
CA MET A 213 6.94 0.11 -7.07
C MET A 213 7.80 0.01 -8.35
N TYR A 214 8.12 1.12 -9.01
CA TYR A 214 8.98 1.14 -10.20
C TYR A 214 10.41 0.66 -9.89
N ARG A 215 10.95 1.03 -8.72
CA ARG A 215 12.26 0.59 -8.23
C ARG A 215 12.22 -0.88 -7.81
N ASP A 216 11.20 -1.30 -7.08
CA ASP A 216 11.04 -2.68 -6.61
C ASP A 216 10.81 -3.67 -7.76
N LEU A 217 10.21 -3.23 -8.87
CA LEU A 217 10.10 -4.05 -10.07
C LEU A 217 11.40 -4.12 -10.88
N ASP A 218 12.46 -3.38 -10.49
CA ASP A 218 13.78 -3.56 -11.07
C ASP A 218 14.40 -4.86 -10.56
N LEU A 219 14.44 -5.87 -11.43
CA LEU A 219 15.02 -7.16 -11.09
C LEU A 219 16.49 -7.05 -10.68
N SER A 220 17.24 -6.04 -11.16
CA SER A 220 18.65 -5.88 -10.78
C SER A 220 18.86 -5.51 -9.31
N VAL A 221 17.83 -5.00 -8.62
CA VAL A 221 17.91 -4.53 -7.24
C VAL A 221 17.88 -5.67 -6.23
N TRP A 222 17.12 -6.74 -6.50
CA TRP A 222 16.90 -7.81 -5.52
C TRP A 222 17.14 -9.23 -6.07
N LEU A 223 17.22 -9.40 -7.39
CA LEU A 223 17.45 -10.70 -7.99
C LEU A 223 18.95 -11.02 -7.97
N ASN A 224 19.36 -11.91 -7.07
CA ASN A 224 20.76 -12.36 -7.00
C ASN A 224 21.04 -13.49 -8.00
N ASP A 225 20.04 -14.35 -8.28
CA ASP A 225 20.12 -15.45 -9.24
C ASP A 225 18.85 -15.51 -10.11
N LYS A 226 19.03 -15.76 -11.42
CA LYS A 226 17.93 -15.91 -12.39
C LYS A 226 17.04 -17.12 -12.11
N GLN A 227 17.48 -18.10 -11.33
CA GLN A 227 16.63 -19.21 -10.89
C GLN A 227 15.46 -18.76 -10.02
N GLU A 228 15.56 -17.61 -9.34
CA GLU A 228 14.47 -17.04 -8.52
C GLU A 228 13.25 -16.59 -9.36
N LEU A 229 13.43 -16.40 -10.67
CA LEU A 229 12.34 -16.10 -11.60
C LEU A 229 11.51 -17.34 -11.99
N ASP A 230 11.99 -18.55 -11.68
CA ASP A 230 11.29 -19.81 -11.96
C ASP A 230 10.32 -20.18 -10.82
N ASN A 231 9.45 -19.23 -10.46
CA ASN A 231 8.45 -19.40 -9.41
C ASN A 231 7.05 -19.57 -10.03
N ASP A 232 6.32 -20.61 -9.61
CA ASP A 232 4.95 -20.90 -10.06
C ASP A 232 3.99 -19.72 -9.82
N VAL A 233 4.14 -19.03 -8.68
CA VAL A 233 3.33 -17.84 -8.34
C VAL A 233 3.58 -16.72 -9.34
N LEU A 234 4.83 -16.45 -9.70
CA LEU A 234 5.17 -15.40 -10.67
C LEU A 234 4.66 -15.74 -12.07
N LYS A 235 4.74 -17.01 -12.48
CA LYS A 235 4.17 -17.50 -13.75
C LYS A 235 2.65 -17.32 -13.78
N LYS A 236 1.96 -17.70 -12.69
CA LYS A 236 0.52 -17.50 -12.56
C LYS A 236 0.15 -16.01 -12.56
N LEU A 237 0.90 -15.15 -11.88
CA LEU A 237 0.61 -13.72 -11.83
C LEU A 237 0.75 -13.01 -13.19
N PHE A 238 1.79 -13.35 -13.97
CA PHE A 238 2.15 -12.60 -15.19
C PHE A 238 1.84 -13.28 -16.53
N ILE A 239 1.65 -14.61 -16.54
CA ILE A 239 1.56 -15.40 -17.79
C ILE A 239 0.23 -16.14 -17.88
N THR A 240 -0.06 -17.04 -16.94
CA THR A 240 -1.18 -18.00 -17.08
C THR A 240 -2.46 -17.60 -16.35
N ASN A 241 -2.41 -16.62 -15.43
CA ASN A 241 -3.41 -16.36 -14.40
C ASN A 241 -3.56 -17.51 -13.40
N PHE A 242 -4.19 -17.22 -12.26
CA PHE A 242 -4.63 -18.25 -11.33
C PHE A 242 -5.88 -18.90 -11.92
N ASP A 243 -5.93 -20.24 -11.97
CA ASP A 243 -7.10 -20.97 -12.44
C ASP A 243 -8.29 -20.70 -11.49
N ASP A 244 -9.46 -20.37 -12.05
CA ASP A 244 -10.70 -20.15 -11.29
C ASP A 244 -11.25 -21.44 -10.66
N LYS A 245 -10.76 -22.59 -11.10
CA LYS A 245 -11.21 -23.89 -10.62
C LYS A 245 -10.40 -24.30 -9.39
N LEU A 246 -10.88 -23.89 -8.21
CA LEU A 246 -10.76 -24.77 -7.04
C LEU A 246 -11.29 -26.13 -7.49
N SER A 247 -10.54 -27.21 -7.28
CA SER A 247 -10.91 -28.56 -7.75
C SER A 247 -12.40 -28.81 -7.46
N GLU A 248 -13.20 -28.94 -8.52
CA GLU A 248 -14.64 -29.24 -8.45
C GLU A 248 -14.89 -30.62 -7.80
N ASP A 249 -13.82 -31.39 -7.56
CA ASP A 249 -13.83 -32.76 -7.04
C ASP A 249 -13.80 -32.86 -5.50
N ILE A 250 -13.78 -31.73 -4.76
CA ILE A 250 -13.94 -31.78 -3.29
C ILE A 250 -15.43 -31.70 -2.99
N ASP A 251 -16.02 -32.85 -2.64
CA ASP A 251 -17.40 -32.95 -2.13
C ASP A 251 -17.48 -32.05 -0.87
N GLU A 252 -18.18 -30.91 -0.94
CA GLU A 252 -18.11 -29.77 0.01
C GLU A 252 -18.38 -30.14 1.49
N GLU A 253 -18.86 -31.35 1.75
CA GLU A 253 -19.31 -31.81 3.06
C GLU A 253 -18.58 -33.06 3.59
N LYS A 254 -17.90 -33.84 2.74
CA LYS A 254 -17.43 -35.19 3.10
C LYS A 254 -15.96 -35.33 3.49
N ASP A 255 -15.09 -34.39 3.10
CA ASP A 255 -13.63 -34.57 3.25
C ASP A 255 -12.93 -33.63 4.25
N PHE A 256 -13.67 -32.79 4.98
CA PHE A 256 -13.06 -31.97 6.02
C PHE A 256 -13.00 -32.73 7.35
N ASP A 257 -11.82 -33.20 7.75
CA ASP A 257 -11.57 -33.61 9.14
C ASP A 257 -11.79 -32.38 10.05
N PRO A 258 -12.78 -32.37 10.96
CA PRO A 258 -13.04 -31.20 11.79
C PRO A 258 -11.88 -30.89 12.74
N LYS A 259 -10.97 -31.84 12.98
CA LYS A 259 -9.72 -31.58 13.74
C LYS A 259 -8.75 -30.69 12.98
N SER A 260 -8.88 -30.62 11.66
CA SER A 260 -8.06 -29.76 10.79
C SER A 260 -8.60 -28.33 10.69
N ILE A 261 -9.78 -28.06 11.24
CA ILE A 261 -10.45 -26.76 11.18
C ILE A 261 -10.10 -25.96 12.43
N HIS A 262 -9.31 -24.91 12.26
CA HIS A 262 -8.86 -24.03 13.35
C HIS A 262 -9.48 -22.64 13.23
N ASN A 263 -10.81 -22.61 13.23
CA ASN A 263 -11.57 -21.36 13.13
C ASN A 263 -11.67 -20.69 14.51
N VAL A 264 -11.31 -19.41 14.58
CA VAL A 264 -11.42 -18.58 15.79
C VAL A 264 -12.64 -17.66 15.77
N VAL A 265 -13.28 -17.53 14.61
CA VAL A 265 -14.54 -16.82 14.38
C VAL A 265 -15.40 -17.64 13.41
N ASP A 266 -16.70 -17.37 13.38
CA ASP A 266 -17.64 -18.09 12.50
C ASP A 266 -17.16 -18.12 11.04
N ALA A 267 -17.48 -19.18 10.31
CA ALA A 267 -17.18 -19.29 8.89
C ALA A 267 -18.29 -20.11 8.22
N ASP A 268 -18.77 -19.64 7.08
CA ASP A 268 -19.61 -20.48 6.21
C ASP A 268 -18.77 -21.55 5.49
N SER A 269 -19.43 -22.45 4.75
CA SER A 269 -18.78 -23.53 4.01
C SER A 269 -17.77 -23.01 2.99
N SER A 270 -18.09 -21.93 2.28
CA SER A 270 -17.20 -21.32 1.27
C SER A 270 -15.93 -20.73 1.89
N GLN A 271 -16.05 -20.06 3.04
CA GLN A 271 -14.93 -19.53 3.79
C GLN A 271 -14.06 -20.64 4.40
N SER A 272 -14.70 -21.70 4.90
CA SER A 272 -14.00 -22.86 5.48
C SER A 272 -13.18 -23.60 4.42
N ARG A 273 -13.72 -23.74 3.20
CA ARG A 273 -13.00 -24.29 2.05
C ARG A 273 -11.74 -23.48 1.73
N VAL A 274 -11.86 -22.16 1.67
CA VAL A 274 -10.71 -21.26 1.45
C VAL A 274 -9.60 -21.48 2.48
N ILE A 275 -9.97 -21.57 3.77
CA ILE A 275 -9.00 -21.78 4.86
C ILE A 275 -8.28 -23.13 4.68
N HIS A 276 -9.02 -24.18 4.36
CA HIS A 276 -8.46 -25.52 4.15
C HIS A 276 -7.44 -25.55 2.99
N GLU A 277 -7.81 -24.99 1.84
CA GLU A 277 -6.96 -24.95 0.64
C GLU A 277 -5.64 -24.19 0.91
N ILE A 278 -5.70 -23.08 1.65
CA ILE A 278 -4.51 -22.35 2.09
C ILE A 278 -3.65 -23.18 3.04
N ASN A 279 -4.26 -23.95 3.94
CA ASN A 279 -3.54 -24.82 4.85
C ASN A 279 -2.79 -25.94 4.11
N GLN A 280 -3.35 -26.46 3.01
CA GLN A 280 -2.69 -27.39 2.08
C GLN A 280 -1.55 -26.75 1.26
N GLY A 281 -1.39 -25.43 1.34
CA GLY A 281 -0.33 -24.69 0.65
C GLY A 281 -0.71 -24.21 -0.75
N HIS A 282 -2.00 -24.17 -1.08
CA HIS A 282 -2.47 -23.67 -2.37
C HIS A 282 -2.49 -22.13 -2.40
N ASN A 283 -2.17 -21.57 -3.57
CA ASN A 283 -2.21 -20.12 -3.82
C ASN A 283 -3.55 -19.74 -4.45
N LEU A 284 -4.30 -18.84 -3.82
CA LEU A 284 -5.68 -18.54 -4.19
C LEU A 284 -5.92 -17.05 -4.43
N VAL A 285 -6.83 -16.75 -5.36
CA VAL A 285 -7.44 -15.44 -5.51
C VAL A 285 -8.88 -15.52 -5.01
N ILE A 286 -9.20 -14.77 -3.96
CA ILE A 286 -10.52 -14.82 -3.32
C ILE A 286 -11.26 -13.52 -3.62
N GLN A 287 -12.41 -13.65 -4.30
CA GLN A 287 -13.30 -12.53 -4.59
C GLN A 287 -14.57 -12.65 -3.75
N GLY A 288 -14.92 -11.58 -3.04
CA GLY A 288 -16.16 -11.50 -2.28
C GLY A 288 -16.84 -10.15 -2.45
N PRO A 289 -18.17 -10.06 -2.62
CA PRO A 289 -18.90 -8.80 -2.57
C PRO A 289 -18.71 -8.04 -1.23
N PRO A 290 -19.07 -6.74 -1.15
CA PRO A 290 -19.11 -6.03 0.12
C PRO A 290 -20.04 -6.73 1.12
N GLY A 291 -19.57 -6.92 2.37
CA GLY A 291 -20.35 -7.54 3.44
C GLY A 291 -20.22 -9.06 3.57
N THR A 292 -19.50 -9.76 2.68
CA THR A 292 -19.35 -11.23 2.73
C THR A 292 -18.27 -11.73 3.69
N GLY A 293 -18.01 -11.02 4.79
CA GLY A 293 -17.09 -11.51 5.81
C GLY A 293 -15.60 -11.60 5.42
N LYS A 294 -15.12 -10.94 4.36
CA LYS A 294 -13.69 -11.04 3.92
C LYS A 294 -12.66 -10.89 5.06
N SER A 295 -12.82 -9.89 5.93
CA SER A 295 -11.92 -9.69 7.07
C SER A 295 -12.02 -10.82 8.11
N GLN A 296 -13.18 -11.45 8.24
CA GLN A 296 -13.43 -12.60 9.12
C GLN A 296 -12.73 -13.84 8.57
N THR A 297 -12.83 -14.09 7.25
CA THR A 297 -12.07 -15.14 6.56
C THR A 297 -10.56 -14.94 6.73
N ILE A 298 -10.05 -13.71 6.56
CA ILE A 298 -8.63 -13.39 6.79
C ILE A 298 -8.22 -13.70 8.23
N THR A 299 -9.03 -13.31 9.23
CA THR A 299 -8.74 -13.62 10.64
C THR A 299 -8.59 -15.12 10.87
N ASN A 300 -9.48 -15.95 10.32
CA ASN A 300 -9.38 -17.40 10.43
C ASN A 300 -8.16 -17.96 9.69
N ILE A 301 -7.84 -17.46 8.50
CA ILE A 301 -6.64 -17.87 7.75
C ILE A 301 -5.37 -17.62 8.58
N VAL A 302 -5.24 -16.42 9.16
CA VAL A 302 -4.09 -16.05 10.00
C VAL A 302 -4.02 -16.95 11.23
N ALA A 303 -5.13 -17.09 11.96
CA ALA A 303 -5.17 -17.90 13.17
C ALA A 303 -4.82 -19.37 12.91
N SER A 304 -5.39 -19.94 11.84
CA SER A 304 -5.14 -21.33 11.45
C SER A 304 -3.68 -21.55 11.01
N SER A 305 -3.11 -20.61 10.24
CA SER A 305 -1.70 -20.69 9.83
C SER A 305 -0.74 -20.60 11.03
N VAL A 306 -1.03 -19.70 11.97
CA VAL A 306 -0.25 -19.55 13.21
C VAL A 306 -0.36 -20.79 14.09
N TYR A 307 -1.55 -21.40 14.19
CA TYR A 307 -1.73 -22.67 14.90
C TYR A 307 -0.87 -23.78 14.31
N LEU A 308 -0.73 -23.84 12.99
CA LEU A 308 0.16 -24.76 12.28
C LEU A 308 1.66 -24.39 12.37
N GLY A 309 2.02 -23.38 13.16
CA GLY A 309 3.40 -22.93 13.36
C GLY A 309 3.99 -22.14 12.18
N LYS A 310 3.16 -21.65 11.25
CA LYS A 310 3.61 -20.85 10.11
C LYS A 310 3.75 -19.37 10.49
N SER A 311 4.70 -18.68 9.89
CA SER A 311 4.79 -17.21 9.90
C SER A 311 3.86 -16.61 8.84
N VAL A 312 3.13 -15.56 9.17
CA VAL A 312 2.19 -14.90 8.25
C VAL A 312 2.56 -13.44 8.04
N LEU A 313 2.75 -13.04 6.78
CA LEU A 313 2.88 -11.64 6.38
C LEU A 313 1.58 -11.18 5.75
N PHE A 314 0.87 -10.26 6.41
CA PHE A 314 -0.35 -9.66 5.88
C PHE A 314 -0.07 -8.27 5.34
N VAL A 315 -0.38 -8.05 4.06
CA VAL A 315 -0.14 -6.79 3.34
C VAL A 315 -1.46 -6.26 2.79
N SER A 316 -1.68 -4.95 2.90
CA SER A 316 -2.85 -4.27 2.34
C SER A 316 -2.48 -2.83 1.98
N GLU A 317 -3.08 -2.32 0.90
CA GLU A 317 -2.93 -0.91 0.49
C GLU A 317 -3.52 0.06 1.52
N LYS A 318 -4.61 -0.33 2.19
CA LYS A 318 -5.33 0.55 3.12
C LYS A 318 -5.05 0.17 4.56
N LYS A 319 -4.63 1.16 5.35
CA LYS A 319 -4.43 1.02 6.81
C LYS A 319 -5.69 0.52 7.52
N ALA A 320 -6.86 1.02 7.14
CA ALA A 320 -8.13 0.60 7.73
C ALA A 320 -8.37 -0.93 7.65
N ALA A 321 -7.93 -1.59 6.58
CA ALA A 321 -8.07 -3.04 6.47
C ALA A 321 -7.12 -3.79 7.43
N LEU A 322 -5.91 -3.26 7.63
CA LEU A 322 -4.92 -3.77 8.58
C LEU A 322 -5.46 -3.63 10.02
N ASP A 323 -5.95 -2.44 10.36
CA ASP A 323 -6.54 -2.15 11.68
C ASP A 323 -7.74 -3.06 12.00
N VAL A 324 -8.60 -3.32 11.01
CA VAL A 324 -9.78 -4.20 11.19
C VAL A 324 -9.37 -5.63 11.50
N VAL A 325 -8.39 -6.18 10.76
CA VAL A 325 -7.91 -7.56 10.98
C VAL A 325 -7.16 -7.66 12.30
N LYS A 326 -6.30 -6.69 12.62
CA LYS A 326 -5.59 -6.62 13.90
C LYS A 326 -6.55 -6.64 15.08
N ARG A 327 -7.56 -5.76 15.08
CA ARG A 327 -8.57 -5.71 16.15
C ARG A 327 -9.33 -7.04 16.28
N ARG A 328 -9.61 -7.73 15.17
CA ARG A 328 -10.25 -9.06 15.22
C ARG A 328 -9.34 -10.09 15.87
N LEU A 329 -8.05 -10.10 15.54
CA LEU A 329 -7.05 -10.97 16.17
C LEU A 329 -6.89 -10.66 17.66
N GLU A 330 -6.87 -9.38 18.05
CA GLU A 330 -6.88 -8.95 19.45
C GLU A 330 -8.11 -9.46 20.21
N ASN A 331 -9.30 -9.35 19.61
CA ASN A 331 -10.55 -9.81 20.22
C ASN A 331 -10.60 -11.32 20.46
N VAL A 332 -9.86 -12.11 19.69
CA VAL A 332 -9.72 -13.58 19.87
C VAL A 332 -8.46 -13.96 20.66
N GLY A 333 -7.74 -12.99 21.23
CA GLY A 333 -6.56 -13.23 22.07
C GLY A 333 -5.26 -13.48 21.31
N LEU A 334 -5.23 -13.29 19.99
CA LEU A 334 -4.04 -13.45 19.14
C LEU A 334 -3.29 -12.13 18.90
N GLY A 335 -3.72 -11.02 19.52
CA GLY A 335 -3.13 -9.69 19.32
C GLY A 335 -1.64 -9.61 19.69
N ASP A 336 -1.21 -10.38 20.68
CA ASP A 336 0.19 -10.39 21.15
C ASP A 336 1.13 -11.11 20.16
N LEU A 337 0.59 -11.84 19.18
CA LEU A 337 1.35 -12.48 18.10
C LEU A 337 1.49 -11.58 16.87
N VAL A 338 0.79 -10.44 16.83
CA VAL A 338 0.80 -9.53 15.70
C VAL A 338 1.85 -8.45 15.89
N LEU A 339 2.85 -8.44 15.01
CA LEU A 339 3.79 -7.33 14.89
C LEU A 339 3.32 -6.37 13.79
N GLU A 340 2.90 -5.17 14.18
CA GLU A 340 2.56 -4.12 13.23
C GLU A 340 3.82 -3.40 12.75
N LEU A 341 4.05 -3.37 11.44
CA LEU A 341 5.20 -2.70 10.83
C LEU A 341 4.84 -1.30 10.29
N HIS A 342 3.69 -0.73 10.66
CA HIS A 342 3.20 0.50 10.03
C HIS A 342 3.71 1.78 10.70
N SER A 343 4.35 2.61 9.87
CA SER A 343 4.68 4.03 9.99
C SER A 343 5.85 4.40 10.92
N GLU A 344 6.62 5.39 10.45
CA GLU A 344 7.72 6.14 11.09
C GLU A 344 7.45 6.58 12.54
N LYS A 345 6.19 6.51 12.99
CA LYS A 345 5.76 6.83 14.36
C LYS A 345 5.83 5.66 15.33
N THR A 346 6.10 4.45 14.87
CA THR A 346 6.32 3.32 15.78
C THR A 346 7.67 3.52 16.44
N SER A 347 7.66 4.03 17.67
CA SER A 347 8.91 4.27 18.36
C SER A 347 9.61 2.93 18.57
N LYS A 348 10.95 2.90 18.48
CA LYS A 348 11.75 1.70 18.80
C LYS A 348 11.32 1.06 20.13
N LYS A 349 10.87 1.89 21.07
CA LYS A 349 10.34 1.46 22.37
C LYS A 349 9.03 0.66 22.23
N ASP A 350 8.11 1.07 21.36
CA ASP A 350 6.84 0.37 21.15
C ASP A 350 7.07 -1.01 20.52
N VAL A 351 7.97 -1.10 19.54
CA VAL A 351 8.40 -2.39 18.94
C VAL A 351 9.00 -3.30 20.01
N LEU A 352 9.95 -2.79 20.80
CA LEU A 352 10.59 -3.57 21.86
C LEU A 352 9.58 -4.02 22.92
N THR A 353 8.63 -3.16 23.29
CA THR A 353 7.56 -3.50 24.25
C THR A 353 6.65 -4.60 23.70
N SER A 354 6.31 -4.54 22.41
CA SER A 354 5.52 -5.59 21.75
C SER A 354 6.27 -6.92 21.76
N LEU A 355 7.55 -6.93 21.41
CA LEU A 355 8.39 -8.13 21.41
C LEU A 355 8.54 -8.71 22.83
N GLU A 356 8.74 -7.88 23.84
CA GLU A 356 8.80 -8.29 25.24
C GLU A 356 7.50 -8.97 25.68
N ARG A 357 6.35 -8.39 25.33
CA ARG A 357 5.04 -8.97 25.59
C ARG A 357 4.90 -10.35 24.93
N THR A 358 5.24 -10.48 23.65
CA THR A 358 5.19 -11.78 22.94
C THR A 358 6.09 -12.83 23.60
N LEU A 359 7.32 -12.46 23.97
CA LEU A 359 8.26 -13.36 24.64
C LEU A 359 7.78 -13.80 26.04
N SER A 360 6.95 -12.99 26.70
CA SER A 360 6.42 -13.27 28.04
C SER A 360 5.24 -14.26 28.07
N LEU A 361 4.65 -14.59 26.91
CA LEU A 361 3.48 -15.48 26.82
C LEU A 361 3.75 -16.92 27.28
N GLY A 362 5.02 -17.36 27.27
CA GLY A 362 5.40 -18.71 27.66
C GLY A 362 4.98 -19.79 26.64
N GLU A 363 5.03 -21.05 27.06
CA GLU A 363 4.65 -22.19 26.21
C GLU A 363 3.12 -22.32 26.07
N ILE A 364 2.69 -22.72 24.88
CA ILE A 364 1.29 -23.02 24.58
C ILE A 364 0.86 -24.20 25.45
N LYS A 365 -0.17 -24.00 26.27
CA LYS A 365 -0.79 -25.08 27.03
C LYS A 365 -1.77 -25.81 26.11
N GLU A 366 -1.56 -27.11 25.89
CA GLU A 366 -2.56 -27.94 25.23
C GLU A 366 -3.83 -27.97 26.08
N VAL A 367 -4.93 -27.51 25.49
CA VAL A 367 -6.27 -27.63 26.07
C VAL A 367 -6.85 -28.95 25.57
N ASN A 368 -7.38 -29.77 26.47
CA ASN A 368 -8.07 -30.98 26.05
C ASN A 368 -9.41 -30.60 25.39
N THR A 369 -9.49 -30.79 24.07
CA THR A 369 -10.65 -30.46 23.23
C THR A 369 -11.47 -31.69 22.84
N SER A 370 -11.20 -32.86 23.43
CA SER A 370 -11.88 -34.12 23.09
C SER A 370 -13.40 -34.04 23.21
N ASP A 371 -13.90 -33.42 24.27
CA ASP A 371 -15.32 -33.40 24.58
C ASP A 371 -16.09 -32.48 23.62
N THR A 372 -15.49 -31.33 23.29
CA THR A 372 -16.05 -30.40 22.29
C THR A 372 -16.10 -31.04 20.91
N TYR A 373 -15.08 -31.81 20.53
CA TYR A 373 -15.04 -32.50 19.24
C TYR A 373 -16.09 -33.61 19.16
N ASN A 374 -16.26 -34.38 20.24
CA ASN A 374 -17.29 -35.43 20.28
C ASN A 374 -18.70 -34.84 20.13
N SER A 375 -18.99 -33.72 20.81
CA SER A 375 -20.27 -33.01 20.65
C SER A 375 -20.48 -32.52 19.22
N TYR A 376 -19.43 -31.99 18.58
CA TYR A 376 -19.50 -31.55 17.18
C TYR A 376 -19.83 -32.71 16.23
N GLU A 377 -19.19 -33.87 16.39
CA GLU A 377 -19.45 -35.06 15.57
C GLU A 377 -20.89 -35.58 15.74
N GLU A 378 -21.41 -35.56 16.98
CA GLU A 378 -22.80 -35.95 17.27
C GLU A 378 -23.81 -34.99 16.61
N ASP A 379 -23.58 -33.68 16.73
CA ASP A 379 -24.44 -32.65 16.14
C ASP A 379 -24.39 -32.71 14.61
N LYS A 380 -23.19 -32.84 14.02
CA LYS A 380 -22.99 -32.99 12.58
C LYS A 380 -23.76 -34.20 12.05
N LYS A 381 -23.58 -35.36 12.69
CA LYS A 381 -24.28 -36.58 12.29
C LYS A 381 -25.79 -36.42 12.36
N THR A 382 -26.31 -35.76 13.40
CA THR A 382 -27.75 -35.53 13.54
C THR A 382 -28.31 -34.66 12.40
N LEU A 383 -27.55 -33.65 11.98
CA LEU A 383 -27.93 -32.78 10.86
C LEU A 383 -27.81 -33.48 9.50
N ASP A 384 -26.77 -34.28 9.31
CA ASP A 384 -26.57 -35.08 8.09
C ASP A 384 -27.68 -36.14 7.95
N ASP A 385 -28.01 -36.86 9.03
CA ASP A 385 -29.11 -37.82 9.07
C ASP A 385 -30.46 -37.14 8.73
N TYR A 386 -30.69 -35.92 9.20
CA TYR A 386 -31.89 -35.14 8.88
C TYR A 386 -31.92 -34.70 7.40
N LYS A 387 -30.78 -34.25 6.86
CA LYS A 387 -30.63 -33.90 5.44
C LYS A 387 -30.91 -35.11 4.55
N ASP A 388 -30.33 -36.25 4.88
CA ASP A 388 -30.53 -37.50 4.14
C ASP A 388 -31.99 -37.95 4.22
N LEU A 389 -32.63 -37.85 5.39
CA LEU A 389 -34.04 -38.17 5.56
C LEU A 389 -34.94 -37.29 4.67
N ILE A 390 -34.68 -35.98 4.62
CA ILE A 390 -35.45 -35.03 3.79
C ILE A 390 -35.28 -35.28 2.29
N ASN A 391 -34.09 -35.72 1.88
CA ASN A 391 -33.78 -36.02 0.48
C ASN A 391 -34.09 -37.47 0.10
N SER A 392 -34.51 -38.31 1.06
CA SER A 392 -34.88 -39.70 0.80
C SER A 392 -36.25 -39.83 0.13
N ASP A 393 -36.38 -40.85 -0.70
CA ASP A 393 -37.64 -41.17 -1.39
C ASP A 393 -38.68 -41.73 -0.41
N ILE A 394 -39.92 -41.21 -0.50
CA ILE A 394 -41.03 -41.78 0.29
C ILE A 394 -41.55 -43.06 -0.38
N ARG A 395 -41.18 -44.21 0.18
CA ARG A 395 -41.66 -45.53 -0.29
C ARG A 395 -41.33 -45.72 -1.79
N ASN A 396 -42.31 -46.12 -2.60
CA ASN A 396 -42.14 -46.37 -4.04
C ASN A 396 -42.46 -45.12 -4.90
N SER A 397 -42.45 -43.91 -4.32
CA SER A 397 -42.78 -42.70 -5.08
C SER A 397 -41.69 -42.28 -6.07
N ASN A 398 -40.42 -42.62 -5.81
CA ASN A 398 -39.22 -42.02 -6.45
C ASN A 398 -39.26 -40.47 -6.41
N ILE A 399 -39.88 -39.91 -5.37
CA ILE A 399 -39.95 -38.47 -5.16
C ILE A 399 -39.41 -38.19 -3.75
N PRO A 400 -38.41 -37.30 -3.62
CA PRO A 400 -37.88 -36.86 -2.33
C PRO A 400 -38.95 -36.27 -1.42
N LEU A 401 -38.81 -36.49 -0.11
CA LEU A 401 -39.73 -35.95 0.90
C LEU A 401 -39.89 -34.42 0.81
N ILE A 402 -38.83 -33.69 0.50
CA ILE A 402 -38.86 -32.23 0.32
C ILE A 402 -39.79 -31.77 -0.82
N ASP A 403 -39.78 -32.47 -1.94
CA ASP A 403 -40.59 -32.13 -3.11
C ASP A 403 -42.07 -32.40 -2.84
N ILE A 404 -42.37 -33.45 -2.08
CA ILE A 404 -43.73 -33.78 -1.66
C ILE A 404 -44.27 -32.71 -0.73
N PHE A 405 -43.47 -32.24 0.24
CA PHE A 405 -43.86 -31.12 1.10
C PHE A 405 -44.07 -29.83 0.30
N GLY A 406 -43.17 -29.53 -0.65
CA GLY A 406 -43.32 -28.39 -1.55
C GLY A 406 -44.61 -28.43 -2.36
N GLN A 407 -44.94 -29.59 -2.95
CA GLN A 407 -46.19 -29.77 -3.69
C GLN A 407 -47.43 -29.68 -2.79
N ALA A 408 -47.39 -30.24 -1.58
CA ALA A 408 -48.49 -30.16 -0.63
C ALA A 408 -48.78 -28.72 -0.18
N LEU A 409 -47.74 -27.90 0.04
CA LEU A 409 -47.85 -26.47 0.33
C LEU A 409 -48.52 -25.71 -0.81
N LEU A 410 -48.08 -25.94 -2.05
CA LEU A 410 -48.67 -25.30 -3.24
C LEU A 410 -50.14 -25.69 -3.46
N ILE A 411 -50.52 -26.92 -3.14
CA ILE A 411 -51.92 -27.37 -3.23
C ILE A 411 -52.76 -26.70 -2.13
N LYS A 412 -52.21 -26.56 -0.92
CA LYS A 412 -52.89 -25.89 0.18
C LYS A 412 -53.16 -24.41 -0.12
N GLU A 413 -52.19 -23.69 -0.66
CA GLU A 413 -52.36 -22.29 -1.11
C GLU A 413 -53.36 -22.10 -2.26
N ARG A 414 -53.68 -23.17 -3.01
CA ARG A 414 -54.73 -23.13 -4.06
C ARG A 414 -56.12 -23.49 -3.56
N LEU A 415 -56.20 -24.10 -2.38
CA LEU A 415 -57.44 -24.54 -1.73
C LEU A 415 -57.97 -23.51 -0.72
N ASP A 416 -57.06 -22.73 -0.13
CA ASP A 416 -57.35 -21.47 0.57
C ASP A 416 -57.55 -20.32 -0.44
#